data_AF-A0A8S4BRL6-F1
#
_entry.id   AF-A0A8S4BRL6-F1
#
_cell.length_a   1.000
_cell.length_b   1.000
_cell.length_c   1.000
_cell.angle_alpha   90.00
_cell.angle_beta   90.00
_cell.angle_gamma   90.00
#
_symmetry.space_group_name_H-M   'P 1'
#
loop_
_entity.id
_entity.type
_entity.pdbx_description
1 polymer ?
#
loop_
_entity_poly.entity_id
_entity_poly.type
_entity_poly.pdbx_seq_one_letter_code
_entity_poly.pdbx_strand_id
1 'polypeptide(L)'
;MEVCACDVCTLHVCIRFHTQITVYDQENFQGKRLEFTSACQNIMESGVDNIRSLKVECGALLFKDPSDPLVLSTFSSVRVVDSWTGYEHSSFCGQQFVLERGEYPHWESWSGSNAYHIERMMSFRPICSANHKESKMVLFEGENFMGRQWEINDDYPSLQAMGWSNNEIGSMQIQGGAWVCYQFPGYRGYQYIMECDRHGGEYKHYREWGSHAQSFQVQSLRRIQQ
;
A
#
# COMPACT_ATOMS: atom_id res chain seq x y z
N MET A 1 20.60 23.62 -10.00
CA MET A 1 19.13 23.54 -10.18
C MET A 1 18.89 22.10 -10.60
N GLU A 2 18.50 21.18 -9.73
CA GLU A 2 17.49 21.25 -8.68
C GLU A 2 17.97 20.45 -7.46
N VAL A 3 17.92 21.08 -6.28
CA VAL A 3 18.30 20.51 -4.99
C VAL A 3 17.00 20.24 -4.26
N CYS A 4 16.71 19.00 -3.85
CA CYS A 4 15.65 18.70 -2.88
C CYS A 4 15.72 17.24 -2.39
N ALA A 5 16.41 17.01 -1.27
CA ALA A 5 15.95 16.22 -0.12
C ALA A 5 17.06 16.18 0.95
N CYS A 6 16.99 17.14 1.88
CA CYS A 6 17.58 17.10 3.21
C CYS A 6 19.12 16.98 3.33
N ASP A 7 19.86 17.95 2.79
CA ASP A 7 21.18 18.29 3.32
C ASP A 7 21.03 18.93 4.71
N VAL A 8 20.98 18.11 5.77
CA VAL A 8 21.25 18.56 7.14
C VAL A 8 22.45 17.78 7.69
N CYS A 9 23.58 18.48 7.66
CA CYS A 9 24.76 18.37 8.52
C CYS A 9 25.86 17.35 8.17
N THR A 10 27.00 17.91 7.76
CA THR A 10 28.36 17.67 8.29
C THR A 10 28.59 16.38 9.10
N LEU A 11 29.53 15.56 8.60
CA LEU A 11 29.93 14.19 8.98
C LEU A 11 29.11 13.08 8.31
N HIS A 12 29.81 12.27 7.51
CA HIS A 12 29.41 11.06 6.80
C HIS A 12 28.53 10.08 7.61
N VAL A 13 27.24 10.40 7.79
CA VAL A 13 26.24 9.50 8.36
C VAL A 13 25.24 9.20 7.26
N CYS A 14 25.24 7.96 6.77
CA CYS A 14 24.21 7.49 5.86
C CYS A 14 22.94 7.23 6.67
N ILE A 15 21.82 7.85 6.29
CA ILE A 15 20.52 7.66 6.93
C ILE A 15 19.68 6.78 6.01
N ARG A 16 19.38 5.54 6.42
CA ARG A 16 18.42 4.70 5.70
C ARG A 16 17.03 4.97 6.23
N PHE A 17 16.14 5.51 5.40
CA PHE A 17 14.73 5.56 5.75
C PHE A 17 14.11 4.18 5.54
N HIS A 18 13.50 3.62 6.57
CA HIS A 18 12.65 2.44 6.46
C HIS A 18 11.30 2.78 7.07
N THR A 19 10.21 2.34 6.47
CA THR A 19 8.92 2.41 7.18
C THR A 19 8.92 1.43 8.35
N GLN A 20 8.22 1.83 9.40
CA GLN A 20 7.91 1.03 10.57
C GLN A 20 6.39 1.05 10.76
N ILE A 21 5.82 -0.12 11.04
CA ILE A 21 4.45 -0.24 11.54
C ILE A 21 4.49 -0.67 13.00
N THR A 22 3.85 0.13 13.86
CA THR A 22 3.64 -0.20 15.27
C THR A 22 2.19 -0.62 15.45
N VAL A 23 1.94 -1.79 16.00
CA VAL A 23 0.60 -2.33 16.24
C VAL A 23 0.31 -2.48 17.72
N TYR A 24 -0.96 -2.33 18.08
CA TYR A 24 -1.47 -2.41 19.44
C TYR A 24 -2.67 -3.36 19.49
N ASP A 25 -2.77 -4.15 20.56
CA ASP A 25 -3.89 -5.08 20.79
C ASP A 25 -5.13 -4.41 21.38
N GLN A 26 -5.05 -3.11 21.75
CA GLN A 26 -6.18 -2.28 22.16
C GLN A 26 -6.27 -1.00 21.30
N GLU A 27 -7.45 -0.39 21.30
CA GLU A 27 -7.69 0.88 20.61
C GLU A 27 -6.93 2.03 21.27
N ASN A 28 -6.79 3.14 20.55
CA ASN A 28 -6.13 4.36 21.02
C ASN A 28 -4.69 4.13 21.52
N PHE A 29 -3.97 3.23 20.85
CA PHE A 29 -2.55 2.95 21.06
C PHE A 29 -2.23 2.44 22.47
N GLN A 30 -3.11 1.60 23.03
CA GLN A 30 -2.99 1.03 24.36
C GLN A 30 -2.64 -0.47 24.32
N GLY A 31 -2.31 -1.04 25.47
CA GLY A 31 -2.08 -2.48 25.63
C GLY A 31 -0.72 -2.96 25.11
N LYS A 32 -0.67 -4.20 24.60
CA LYS A 32 0.54 -4.81 24.07
C LYS A 32 0.94 -4.12 22.77
N ARG A 33 2.18 -3.63 22.73
CA ARG A 33 2.77 -2.92 21.60
C ARG A 33 3.83 -3.78 20.91
N LEU A 34 3.78 -3.87 19.59
CA LEU A 34 4.79 -4.52 18.76
C LEU A 34 5.20 -3.62 17.59
N GLU A 35 6.48 -3.64 17.24
CA GLU A 35 7.05 -2.88 16.12
C GLU A 35 7.53 -3.83 15.02
N PHE A 36 7.24 -3.50 13.77
CA PHE A 36 7.65 -4.27 12.61
C PHE A 36 8.27 -3.37 11.55
N THR A 37 9.39 -3.83 10.98
CA THR A 37 10.09 -3.19 9.86
C THR A 37 10.12 -4.08 8.61
N SER A 38 9.48 -5.25 8.69
CA SER A 38 9.35 -6.22 7.62
C SER A 38 7.94 -6.80 7.61
N ALA A 39 7.61 -7.55 6.56
CA ALA A 39 6.33 -8.24 6.47
C ALA A 39 6.09 -9.19 7.66
N CYS A 40 4.85 -9.28 8.11
CA CYS A 40 4.37 -10.25 9.10
C CYS A 40 3.28 -11.09 8.45
N GLN A 41 3.51 -12.40 8.31
CA GLN A 41 2.54 -13.32 7.69
C GLN A 41 1.42 -13.73 8.65
N ASN A 42 1.63 -13.63 9.96
CA ASN A 42 0.66 -14.02 10.97
C ASN A 42 1.00 -13.38 12.32
N ILE A 43 0.21 -12.40 12.74
CA ILE A 43 0.43 -11.68 14.00
C ILE A 43 0.30 -12.56 15.26
N MET A 44 -0.43 -13.68 15.18
CA MET A 44 -0.60 -14.59 16.32
C MET A 44 0.73 -15.23 16.71
N GLU A 45 1.65 -15.41 15.75
CA GLU A 45 3.01 -15.91 16.02
C GLU A 45 3.85 -14.91 16.82
N SER A 46 3.47 -13.62 16.79
CA SER A 46 4.03 -12.56 17.63
C SER A 46 3.27 -12.39 18.96
N GLY A 47 2.26 -13.23 19.21
CA GLY A 47 1.42 -13.24 20.40
C GLY A 47 0.41 -12.10 20.47
N VAL A 48 -0.07 -11.61 19.33
CA VAL A 48 -1.19 -10.66 19.25
C VAL A 48 -2.35 -11.33 18.53
N ASP A 49 -3.50 -11.41 19.18
CA ASP A 49 -4.68 -12.09 18.61
C ASP A 49 -5.41 -11.23 17.57
N ASN A 50 -5.44 -9.92 17.78
CA ASN A 50 -5.97 -8.97 16.82
C ASN A 50 -5.31 -7.59 16.98
N ILE A 51 -5.17 -6.86 15.87
CA ILE A 51 -4.75 -5.45 15.88
C ILE A 51 -5.98 -4.58 16.09
N ARG A 52 -5.92 -3.68 17.07
CA ARG A 52 -7.01 -2.75 17.41
C ARG A 52 -6.65 -1.30 17.15
N SER A 53 -5.37 -0.95 17.18
CA SER A 53 -4.87 0.32 16.67
C SER A 53 -3.45 0.17 16.12
N LEU A 54 -3.03 1.05 15.22
CA LEU A 54 -1.69 1.01 14.64
C LEU A 54 -1.17 2.40 14.27
N LYS A 55 0.15 2.53 14.15
CA LYS A 55 0.83 3.73 13.65
C LYS A 55 1.78 3.31 12.53
N VAL A 56 1.77 4.05 11.44
CA VAL A 56 2.73 3.90 10.34
C VAL A 56 3.64 5.12 10.35
N GLU A 57 4.93 4.89 10.56
CA GLU A 57 5.94 5.93 10.75
C GLU A 57 7.13 5.69 9.82
N CYS A 58 7.77 6.76 9.37
CA CYS A 58 9.06 6.68 8.69
C CYS A 58 10.18 6.62 9.75
N GLY A 59 10.86 5.49 9.85
CA GLY A 59 12.06 5.31 10.68
C GLY A 59 13.32 5.72 9.92
N ALA A 60 14.34 6.15 10.65
CA ALA A 60 15.67 6.46 10.12
C ALA A 60 16.71 5.59 10.84
N LEU A 61 17.41 4.72 10.11
CA LEU A 61 18.60 4.03 10.61
C LEU A 61 19.82 4.92 10.39
N LEU A 62 20.45 5.32 11.49
CA LEU A 62 21.73 6.02 11.48
C LEU A 62 22.85 5.00 11.36
N PHE A 63 23.54 4.96 10.21
CA PHE A 63 24.80 4.22 10.12
C PHE A 63 25.90 5.02 10.80
N LYS A 64 26.45 4.45 11.88
CA LYS A 64 27.56 5.07 12.62
C LYS A 64 28.91 4.98 11.88
N ASP A 65 29.01 4.11 10.87
CA ASP A 65 30.25 3.88 10.12
C ASP A 65 29.99 3.92 8.60
N PRO A 66 30.55 4.90 7.86
CA PRO A 66 30.43 4.99 6.41
C PRO A 66 31.24 3.93 5.63
N SER A 67 32.08 3.13 6.31
CA SER A 67 32.86 2.03 5.72
C SER A 67 32.22 0.64 5.87
N ASP A 68 31.04 0.56 6.50
CA ASP A 68 30.30 -0.69 6.64
C ASP A 68 30.00 -1.31 5.25
N PRO A 69 30.33 -2.59 4.99
CA PRO A 69 30.04 -3.27 3.74
C PRO A 69 28.55 -3.22 3.29
N LEU A 70 27.61 -3.03 4.24
CA LEU A 70 26.19 -2.83 3.96
C LEU A 70 25.90 -1.45 3.35
N VAL A 71 26.72 -0.45 3.65
CA VAL A 71 26.64 0.93 3.12
C VAL A 71 27.09 0.95 1.66
N LEU A 72 28.20 0.29 1.33
CA LEU A 72 28.79 0.32 -0.02
C LEU A 72 28.02 -0.49 -1.08
N SER A 73 27.21 -1.48 -0.69
CA SER A 73 26.46 -2.32 -1.64
C SER A 73 25.11 -1.74 -2.08
N THR A 74 24.65 -0.62 -1.50
CA THR A 74 23.22 -0.23 -1.55
C THR A 74 22.93 1.11 -2.27
N PHE A 75 23.92 1.87 -2.74
CA PHE A 75 23.70 3.22 -3.30
C PHE A 75 23.38 3.31 -4.80
N SER A 76 22.43 2.50 -5.30
CA SER A 76 21.90 2.73 -6.65
C SER A 76 20.38 2.82 -6.78
N SER A 77 19.58 2.53 -5.75
CA SER A 77 18.12 2.78 -5.77
C SER A 77 17.48 2.42 -4.42
N VAL A 78 17.74 3.17 -3.34
CA VAL A 78 16.95 3.01 -2.11
C VAL A 78 15.69 3.86 -2.25
N ARG A 79 14.60 3.25 -2.73
CA ARG A 79 13.27 3.85 -2.63
C ARG A 79 12.84 3.80 -1.17
N VAL A 80 12.47 4.95 -0.61
CA VAL A 80 11.83 4.99 0.71
C VAL A 80 10.51 4.26 0.57
N VAL A 81 10.30 3.22 1.36
CA VAL A 81 8.98 2.59 1.46
C VAL A 81 8.32 3.27 2.65
N ASP A 82 7.14 3.84 2.46
CA ASP A 82 6.37 4.58 3.48
C ASP A 82 4.93 4.07 3.64
N SER A 83 4.57 3.06 2.84
CA SER A 83 3.23 2.49 2.79
C SER A 83 3.25 0.99 2.98
N TRP A 84 2.25 0.50 3.69
CA TRP A 84 2.01 -0.91 3.94
C TRP A 84 0.66 -1.34 3.38
N THR A 85 0.50 -2.62 3.17
CA THR A 85 -0.79 -3.25 2.95
C THR A 85 -1.07 -4.25 4.05
N GLY A 86 -2.23 -4.09 4.69
CA GLY A 86 -2.77 -5.01 5.69
C GLY A 86 -3.77 -5.98 5.07
N TYR A 87 -3.92 -7.15 5.69
CA TYR A 87 -4.77 -8.23 5.21
C TYR A 87 -5.62 -8.80 6.34
N GLU A 88 -6.87 -9.13 6.02
CA GLU A 88 -7.84 -9.73 6.93
C GLU A 88 -7.40 -11.09 7.48
N HIS A 89 -6.70 -11.90 6.68
CA HIS A 89 -6.25 -13.23 7.05
C HIS A 89 -4.72 -13.33 7.06
N SER A 90 -4.21 -14.42 7.61
CA SER A 90 -2.79 -14.76 7.55
C SER A 90 -2.35 -15.00 6.11
N SER A 91 -1.04 -15.02 5.90
CA SER A 91 -0.41 -15.30 4.60
C SER A 91 -0.84 -14.34 3.48
N PHE A 92 -1.15 -13.09 3.83
CA PHE A 92 -1.52 -12.02 2.89
C PHE A 92 -2.81 -12.30 2.09
N CYS A 93 -3.81 -12.86 2.76
CA CYS A 93 -5.09 -13.28 2.18
C CYS A 93 -6.29 -12.48 2.72
N GLY A 94 -7.42 -12.55 2.03
CA GLY A 94 -8.66 -11.89 2.44
C GLY A 94 -8.75 -10.44 1.96
N GLN A 95 -9.52 -9.61 2.67
CA GLN A 95 -9.63 -8.19 2.33
C GLN A 95 -8.30 -7.45 2.56
N GLN A 96 -7.99 -6.52 1.66
CA GLN A 96 -6.79 -5.68 1.69
C GLN A 96 -7.10 -4.29 2.27
N PHE A 97 -6.12 -3.68 2.92
CA PHE A 97 -6.19 -2.33 3.48
C PHE A 97 -4.91 -1.57 3.16
N VAL A 98 -5.02 -0.39 2.55
CA VAL A 98 -3.87 0.51 2.41
C VAL A 98 -3.57 1.19 3.75
N LEU A 99 -2.31 1.15 4.18
CA LEU A 99 -1.82 1.72 5.44
C LEU A 99 -0.68 2.69 5.11
N GLU A 100 -1.03 3.94 4.89
CA GLU A 100 -0.09 5.03 4.63
C GLU A 100 0.39 5.62 5.95
N ARG A 101 1.42 6.47 5.90
CA ARG A 101 1.93 7.16 7.08
C ARG A 101 0.81 7.88 7.85
N GLY A 102 0.68 7.58 9.13
CA GLY A 102 -0.38 8.14 9.97
C GLY A 102 -0.68 7.34 11.22
N GLU A 103 -1.68 7.82 11.95
CA GLU A 103 -2.18 7.21 13.17
C GLU A 103 -3.58 6.63 12.93
N TYR A 104 -3.78 5.39 13.36
CA TYR A 104 -4.99 4.62 13.14
C TYR A 104 -5.55 4.14 14.50
N PRO A 105 -6.34 4.97 15.20
CA PRO A 105 -6.71 4.72 16.60
C PRO A 105 -7.72 3.60 16.81
N HIS A 106 -8.45 3.17 15.78
CA HIS A 106 -9.43 2.08 15.81
C HIS A 106 -9.59 1.48 14.41
N TRP A 107 -10.21 0.31 14.31
CA TRP A 107 -10.25 -0.45 13.06
C TRP A 107 -10.92 0.25 11.88
N GLU A 108 -11.92 1.09 12.14
CA GLU A 108 -12.59 1.86 11.08
C GLU A 108 -11.65 2.83 10.37
N SER A 109 -10.58 3.29 11.05
CA SER A 109 -9.62 4.23 10.47
C SER A 109 -8.80 3.64 9.31
N TRP A 110 -8.59 2.31 9.26
CA TRP A 110 -7.93 1.65 8.14
C TRP A 110 -8.88 0.90 7.21
N SER A 111 -9.98 0.35 7.72
CA SER A 111 -10.97 -0.31 6.87
C SER A 111 -11.73 0.69 5.98
N GLY A 112 -11.77 1.96 6.38
CA GLY A 112 -12.50 3.02 5.70
C GLY A 112 -14.02 2.81 5.78
N SER A 113 -14.76 3.49 4.89
CA SER A 113 -16.21 3.32 4.73
C SER A 113 -16.54 2.03 3.94
N ASN A 114 -16.03 0.90 4.41
CA ASN A 114 -16.35 -0.39 3.82
C ASN A 114 -17.76 -0.81 4.24
N ALA A 115 -18.53 -1.41 3.32
CA ALA A 115 -19.90 -1.85 3.61
C ALA A 115 -19.95 -3.06 4.57
N TYR A 116 -18.81 -3.72 4.77
CA TYR A 116 -18.64 -4.89 5.62
C TYR A 116 -17.75 -4.56 6.81
N HIS A 117 -18.23 -4.88 8.01
CA HIS A 117 -17.46 -4.78 9.25
C HIS A 117 -16.31 -5.80 9.24
N ILE A 118 -15.10 -5.34 8.93
CA ILE A 118 -13.89 -6.17 8.97
C ILE A 118 -12.94 -5.56 10.00
N GLU A 119 -13.07 -6.02 11.25
CA GLU A 119 -12.22 -5.58 12.36
C GLU A 119 -10.89 -6.33 12.44
N ARG A 120 -10.73 -7.38 11.64
CA ARG A 120 -9.61 -8.30 11.74
C ARG A 120 -8.52 -7.90 10.76
N MET A 121 -7.28 -7.83 11.25
CA MET A 121 -6.08 -7.76 10.43
C MET A 121 -5.08 -8.76 10.99
N MET A 122 -4.65 -9.74 10.18
CA MET A 122 -3.80 -10.85 10.65
C MET A 122 -2.43 -10.88 10.01
N SER A 123 -2.23 -10.17 8.90
CA SER A 123 -0.94 -10.07 8.23
C SER A 123 -0.79 -8.72 7.52
N PHE A 124 0.45 -8.31 7.29
CA PHE A 124 0.76 -7.05 6.60
C PHE A 124 2.16 -7.10 5.99
N ARG A 125 2.39 -6.29 4.96
CA ARG A 125 3.71 -6.16 4.31
C ARG A 125 3.94 -4.75 3.76
N PRO A 126 5.21 -4.34 3.59
CA PRO A 126 5.55 -3.12 2.88
C PRO A 126 5.11 -3.16 1.40
N ILE A 127 4.82 -1.99 0.83
CA ILE A 127 4.53 -1.76 -0.60
C ILE A 127 5.77 -1.11 -1.22
N CYS A 128 6.67 -1.93 -1.77
CA CYS A 128 7.97 -1.47 -2.26
C CYS A 128 7.92 -0.69 -3.58
N SER A 129 6.84 -0.86 -4.35
CA SER A 129 6.61 -0.20 -5.64
C SER A 129 5.96 1.18 -5.53
N ALA A 130 5.54 1.63 -4.33
CA ALA A 130 4.94 2.94 -4.16
C ALA A 130 5.90 4.07 -4.60
N ASN A 131 5.52 4.79 -5.67
CA ASN A 131 6.22 5.96 -6.16
C ASN A 131 5.20 6.93 -6.76
N HIS A 132 4.66 7.82 -5.93
CA HIS A 132 3.55 8.69 -6.30
C HIS A 132 3.79 9.51 -7.58
N LYS A 133 5.03 9.99 -7.82
CA LYS A 133 5.37 10.84 -8.96
C LYS A 133 5.45 10.10 -10.29
N GLU A 134 5.80 8.81 -10.25
CA GLU A 134 5.93 7.96 -11.44
C GLU A 134 4.78 6.95 -11.54
N SER A 135 3.76 7.08 -10.69
CA SER A 135 2.60 6.21 -10.72
C SER A 135 1.85 6.37 -12.03
N LYS A 136 1.75 5.27 -12.76
CA LYS A 136 1.10 5.19 -14.06
C LYS A 136 0.43 3.84 -14.23
N MET A 137 -0.82 3.82 -14.69
CA MET A 137 -1.52 2.60 -15.05
C MET A 137 -2.34 2.76 -16.32
N VAL A 138 -2.71 1.64 -16.93
CA VAL A 138 -3.65 1.57 -18.05
C VAL A 138 -4.83 0.70 -17.64
N LEU A 139 -6.04 1.22 -17.80
CA LEU A 139 -7.29 0.49 -17.59
C LEU A 139 -7.83 -0.02 -18.92
N PHE A 140 -8.40 -1.23 -18.93
CA PHE A 140 -9.01 -1.84 -20.11
C PHE A 140 -10.45 -2.26 -19.81
N GLU A 141 -11.36 -2.01 -20.76
CA GLU A 141 -12.77 -2.39 -20.65
C GLU A 141 -12.93 -3.91 -20.53
N GLY A 142 -12.16 -4.67 -21.30
CA GLY A 142 -12.19 -6.13 -21.32
C GLY A 142 -11.07 -6.77 -20.50
N GLU A 143 -11.25 -8.04 -20.19
CA GLU A 143 -10.20 -8.91 -19.66
C GLU A 143 -9.05 -9.06 -20.68
N ASN A 144 -7.89 -9.53 -20.22
CA ASN A 144 -6.73 -9.80 -21.07
C ASN A 144 -6.29 -8.62 -21.95
N PHE A 145 -6.44 -7.39 -21.44
CA PHE A 145 -6.06 -6.14 -22.09
C PHE A 145 -6.80 -5.86 -23.40
N MET A 146 -8.06 -6.29 -23.48
CA MET A 146 -8.93 -6.09 -24.65
C MET A 146 -9.85 -4.88 -24.49
N GLY A 147 -10.35 -4.37 -25.62
CA GLY A 147 -11.33 -3.28 -25.66
C GLY A 147 -10.69 -1.90 -25.60
N ARG A 148 -11.47 -0.89 -25.23
CA ARG A 148 -10.96 0.48 -25.09
C ARG A 148 -10.04 0.57 -23.88
N GLN A 149 -9.00 1.41 -23.99
CA GLN A 149 -8.02 1.63 -22.94
C GLN A 149 -7.92 3.11 -22.54
N TRP A 150 -7.56 3.33 -21.28
CA TRP A 150 -7.31 4.67 -20.72
C TRP A 150 -6.04 4.67 -19.90
N GLU A 151 -5.17 5.64 -20.16
CA GLU A 151 -3.97 5.88 -19.38
C GLU A 151 -4.31 6.80 -18.21
N ILE A 152 -3.89 6.39 -17.01
CA ILE A 152 -4.20 7.03 -15.74
C ILE A 152 -2.88 7.32 -15.00
N ASN A 153 -2.72 8.58 -14.59
CA ASN A 153 -1.54 9.09 -13.86
C ASN A 153 -1.93 10.02 -12.70
N ASP A 154 -3.23 10.16 -12.42
CA ASP A 154 -3.78 10.99 -11.36
C ASP A 154 -4.84 10.23 -10.55
N ASP A 155 -5.31 10.83 -9.47
CA ASP A 155 -6.31 10.24 -8.58
C ASP A 155 -7.73 10.54 -9.09
N TYR A 156 -8.60 9.52 -9.08
CA TYR A 156 -9.96 9.63 -9.58
C TYR A 156 -10.96 9.20 -8.51
N PRO A 157 -11.63 10.14 -7.82
CA PRO A 157 -12.69 9.82 -6.86
C PRO A 157 -13.97 9.29 -7.54
N SER A 158 -14.10 9.43 -8.86
CA SER A 158 -15.12 8.76 -9.67
C SER A 158 -14.59 8.49 -11.08
N LEU A 159 -14.53 7.22 -11.46
CA LEU A 159 -14.18 6.81 -12.83
C LEU A 159 -15.26 7.22 -13.83
N GLN A 160 -16.53 7.20 -13.41
CA GLN A 160 -17.64 7.65 -14.26
C GLN A 160 -17.53 9.13 -14.62
N ALA A 161 -17.07 9.97 -13.69
CA ALA A 161 -16.80 11.38 -13.96
C ALA A 161 -15.65 11.60 -14.97
N MET A 162 -14.71 10.65 -15.06
CA MET A 162 -13.64 10.64 -16.07
C MET A 162 -14.14 10.19 -17.46
N GLY A 163 -15.36 9.64 -17.54
CA GLY A 163 -15.94 9.12 -18.78
C GLY A 163 -15.88 7.59 -18.90
N TRP A 164 -15.47 6.89 -17.84
CA TRP A 164 -15.56 5.43 -17.79
C TRP A 164 -17.03 5.01 -17.64
N SER A 165 -17.57 4.35 -18.66
CA SER A 165 -19.02 4.08 -18.75
C SER A 165 -19.52 2.88 -17.93
N ASN A 166 -18.62 2.03 -17.44
CA ASN A 166 -18.97 0.83 -16.67
C ASN A 166 -18.68 1.02 -15.17
N ASN A 167 -19.19 0.16 -14.30
CA ASN A 167 -18.81 0.11 -12.88
C ASN A 167 -17.67 -0.88 -12.61
N GLU A 168 -17.13 -1.49 -13.67
CA GLU A 168 -16.18 -2.59 -13.63
C GLU A 168 -14.99 -2.27 -14.54
N ILE A 169 -13.84 -2.85 -14.20
CA ILE A 169 -12.61 -2.79 -14.98
C ILE A 169 -12.26 -4.22 -15.38
N GLY A 170 -12.14 -4.50 -16.67
CA GLY A 170 -11.86 -5.83 -17.17
C GLY A 170 -10.42 -6.27 -16.89
N SER A 171 -9.46 -5.39 -17.12
CA SER A 171 -8.05 -5.64 -16.79
C SER A 171 -7.24 -4.36 -16.60
N MET A 172 -6.06 -4.48 -15.97
CA MET A 172 -5.18 -3.37 -15.63
C MET A 172 -3.71 -3.69 -15.90
N GLN A 173 -2.98 -2.68 -16.37
CA GLN A 173 -1.52 -2.71 -16.46
C GLN A 173 -0.92 -1.60 -15.60
N ILE A 174 -0.22 -1.96 -14.53
CA ILE A 174 0.46 -1.02 -13.64
C ILE A 174 1.88 -0.81 -14.18
N GLN A 175 2.06 0.27 -14.94
CA GLN A 175 3.34 0.60 -15.58
C GLN A 175 4.35 1.17 -14.58
N GLY A 176 3.86 1.82 -13.52
CA GLY A 176 4.68 2.37 -12.46
C GLY A 176 3.87 2.65 -11.20
N GLY A 177 4.56 2.63 -10.07
CA GLY A 177 3.96 2.94 -8.78
C GLY A 177 3.12 1.80 -8.20
N ALA A 178 2.35 2.17 -7.18
CA ALA A 178 1.32 1.34 -6.59
C ALA A 178 0.02 2.16 -6.48
N TRP A 179 -1.11 1.47 -6.61
CA TRP A 179 -2.44 2.05 -6.68
C TRP A 179 -3.36 1.32 -5.72
N VAL A 180 -4.34 2.05 -5.20
CA VAL A 180 -5.47 1.46 -4.50
C VAL A 180 -6.74 1.75 -5.29
N CYS A 181 -7.40 0.69 -5.72
CA CYS A 181 -8.69 0.71 -6.39
C CYS A 181 -9.81 0.46 -5.36
N TYR A 182 -10.95 1.12 -5.55
CA TYR A 182 -12.08 1.06 -4.63
C TYR A 182 -13.37 0.70 -5.34
N GLN A 183 -14.18 -0.12 -4.66
CA GLN A 183 -15.46 -0.59 -5.17
C GLN A 183 -16.45 0.53 -5.53
N PHE A 184 -16.48 1.60 -4.72
CA PHE A 184 -17.42 2.71 -4.88
C PHE A 184 -16.72 4.05 -5.11
N PRO A 185 -17.42 5.05 -5.65
CA PRO A 185 -16.91 6.42 -5.72
C PRO A 185 -16.57 6.99 -4.34
N GLY A 186 -15.59 7.90 -4.33
CA GLY A 186 -15.11 8.59 -3.13
C GLY A 186 -14.21 7.72 -2.24
N TYR A 187 -13.51 6.73 -2.81
CA TYR A 187 -12.57 5.86 -2.10
C TYR A 187 -13.22 5.00 -1.02
N ARG A 188 -14.35 4.34 -1.35
CA ARG A 188 -15.17 3.56 -0.41
C ARG A 188 -15.39 2.13 -0.86
N GLY A 189 -15.84 1.29 0.08
CA GLY A 189 -16.04 -0.14 -0.15
C GLY A 189 -14.73 -0.93 -0.10
N TYR A 190 -14.70 -2.08 -0.79
CA TYR A 190 -13.52 -2.91 -0.86
C TYR A 190 -12.34 -2.18 -1.52
N GLN A 191 -11.15 -2.41 -0.97
CA GLN A 191 -9.88 -1.90 -1.48
C GLN A 191 -9.12 -3.03 -2.19
N TYR A 192 -8.47 -2.69 -3.31
CA TYR A 192 -7.65 -3.60 -4.10
C TYR A 192 -6.30 -2.93 -4.38
N ILE A 193 -5.20 -3.55 -3.95
CA ILE A 193 -3.86 -2.99 -4.08
C ILE A 193 -3.22 -3.52 -5.36
N MET A 194 -2.85 -2.61 -6.25
CA MET A 194 -2.30 -2.90 -7.58
C MET A 194 -0.88 -2.35 -7.66
N GLU A 195 0.10 -3.21 -7.90
CA GLU A 195 1.52 -2.89 -7.79
C GLU A 195 2.24 -3.22 -9.09
N CYS A 196 3.17 -2.35 -9.52
CA CYS A 196 3.93 -2.58 -10.75
C CYS A 196 4.91 -3.76 -10.66
N ASP A 197 5.36 -4.12 -9.45
CA ASP A 197 6.31 -5.21 -9.21
C ASP A 197 5.65 -6.57 -8.93
N ARG A 198 4.32 -6.59 -8.72
CA ARG A 198 3.57 -7.82 -8.52
C ARG A 198 2.90 -8.26 -9.83
N HIS A 199 2.94 -9.55 -10.14
CA HIS A 199 2.45 -10.10 -11.42
C HIS A 199 3.09 -9.44 -12.67
N GLY A 200 4.25 -8.78 -12.52
CA GLY A 200 4.85 -7.98 -13.60
C GLY A 200 4.04 -6.73 -13.97
N GLY A 201 3.18 -6.25 -13.06
CA GLY A 201 2.25 -5.15 -13.30
C GLY A 201 1.04 -5.55 -14.15
N GLU A 202 0.90 -6.81 -14.52
CA GLU A 202 -0.18 -7.31 -15.38
C GLU A 202 -1.30 -7.97 -14.55
N TYR A 203 -2.49 -7.37 -14.58
CA TYR A 203 -3.69 -7.90 -13.93
C TYR A 203 -4.76 -8.16 -14.98
N LYS A 204 -4.80 -9.37 -15.52
CA LYS A 204 -5.61 -9.73 -16.70
C LYS A 204 -7.07 -10.01 -16.39
N HIS A 205 -7.37 -10.28 -15.12
CA HIS A 205 -8.70 -10.66 -14.64
C HIS A 205 -8.85 -10.31 -13.16
N TYR A 206 -10.07 -10.03 -12.68
CA TYR A 206 -10.31 -9.57 -11.30
C TYR A 206 -9.80 -10.53 -10.20
N ARG A 207 -9.77 -11.83 -10.50
CA ARG A 207 -9.21 -12.88 -9.63
C ARG A 207 -7.72 -12.69 -9.31
N GLU A 208 -7.01 -11.90 -10.11
CA GLU A 208 -5.59 -11.61 -9.90
C GLU A 208 -5.36 -10.42 -8.96
N TRP A 209 -6.41 -9.71 -8.54
CA TRP A 209 -6.30 -8.53 -7.66
C TRP A 209 -5.94 -8.90 -6.21
N GLY A 210 -5.85 -10.20 -5.87
CA GLY A 210 -5.42 -10.68 -4.56
C GLY A 210 -6.41 -10.45 -3.42
N SER A 211 -7.67 -10.13 -3.73
CA SER A 211 -8.77 -10.03 -2.75
C SER A 211 -9.72 -11.23 -2.86
N HIS A 212 -10.26 -11.67 -1.72
CA HIS A 212 -11.36 -12.65 -1.68
C HIS A 212 -12.74 -12.00 -1.86
N ALA A 213 -12.81 -10.68 -2.02
CA ALA A 213 -14.05 -9.99 -2.32
C ALA A 213 -14.66 -10.54 -3.63
N GLN A 214 -15.93 -10.94 -3.58
CA GLN A 214 -16.66 -11.47 -4.74
C GLN A 214 -17.16 -10.36 -5.69
N SER A 215 -16.55 -9.17 -5.61
CA SER A 215 -16.89 -8.03 -6.44
C SER A 215 -15.69 -7.63 -7.30
N PHE A 216 -15.97 -7.42 -8.58
CA PHE A 216 -15.05 -6.93 -9.61
C PHE A 216 -15.38 -5.48 -10.00
N GLN A 217 -16.19 -4.81 -9.18
CA GLN A 217 -16.53 -3.40 -9.35
C GLN A 217 -15.37 -2.54 -8.87
N VAL A 218 -15.02 -1.55 -9.68
CA VAL A 218 -14.07 -0.49 -9.33
C VAL A 218 -14.61 0.81 -9.89
N GLN A 219 -14.79 1.80 -9.03
CA GLN A 219 -15.42 3.08 -9.38
C GLN A 219 -14.62 4.30 -8.91
N SER A 220 -13.58 4.10 -8.10
CA SER A 220 -12.59 5.12 -7.82
C SER A 220 -11.23 4.49 -7.60
N LEU A 221 -10.16 5.27 -7.81
CA LEU A 221 -8.78 4.83 -7.62
C LEU A 221 -7.91 6.01 -7.25
N ARG A 222 -6.80 5.73 -6.57
CA ARG A 222 -5.77 6.72 -6.29
C ARG A 222 -4.41 6.06 -6.20
N ARG A 223 -3.38 6.87 -6.40
CA ARG A 223 -1.98 6.51 -6.18
C ARG A 223 -1.77 6.32 -4.69
N ILE A 224 -0.98 5.31 -4.34
CA ILE A 224 -0.50 5.13 -2.98
C ILE A 224 0.65 6.10 -2.75
N GLN A 225 0.61 6.80 -1.62
CA GLN A 225 1.62 7.79 -1.26
C GLN A 225 2.93 7.12 -0.84
N GLN A 226 4.02 7.83 -1.10
CA GLN A 226 5.33 7.64 -0.48
C GLN A 226 5.44 8.73 0.59
#